data_AF-A0A1C5J1M3-F1
#
_entry.id   AF-A0A1C5J1M3-F1
#
_cell.length_a   1.000
_cell.length_b   1.000
_cell.length_c   1.000
_cell.angle_alpha   90.00
_cell.angle_beta   90.00
_cell.angle_gamma   90.00
#
_symmetry.space_group_name_H-M   'P 1'
#
loop_
_entity.id
_entity.type
_entity.pdbx_description
1 polymer ?
#
loop_
_entity_poly.entity_id
_entity_poly.type
_entity_poly.pdbx_seq_one_letter_code
_entity_poly.pdbx_strand_id
1 'polypeptide(L)'
;MAFPIDRFLVPETPVTPPTGFTEVRRPLTAGLPQRVELADGIHGVLILPTGLARQWLDADPLAVVGTSADESAARPVPAPRPLPALGARVPLRLVVRQGTRILGSVPLAAGLRRVCGPVEVAVLGWHLTAGTVRGAGDYGSWLWVGWRVADRAVDTFGPPPINVFVWRRRPPGMRIESEQGSARFRYRYLVDKKLRRVVR
;
A
#
# COMPACT_ATOMS: atom_id res chain seq x y z
N MET A 1 -12.56 -27.79 10.51
CA MET A 1 -13.19 -26.46 10.68
C MET A 1 -12.15 -25.42 10.27
N ALA A 2 -12.30 -24.80 9.10
CA ALA A 2 -11.32 -23.85 8.57
C ALA A 2 -11.45 -22.49 9.29
N PHE A 3 -10.33 -21.93 9.75
CA PHE A 3 -10.30 -20.61 10.38
C PHE A 3 -10.39 -19.55 9.27
N PRO A 4 -11.41 -18.66 9.25
CA PRO A 4 -11.58 -17.69 8.17
C PRO A 4 -10.59 -16.54 8.34
N ILE A 5 -9.34 -16.76 7.93
CA ILE A 5 -8.24 -15.77 8.00
C ILE A 5 -8.58 -14.53 7.16
N ASP A 6 -9.37 -14.67 6.10
CA ASP A 6 -9.68 -13.60 5.14
C ASP A 6 -10.27 -12.33 5.76
N ARG A 7 -11.05 -12.46 6.85
CA ARG A 7 -11.62 -11.29 7.56
C ARG A 7 -10.59 -10.47 8.33
N PHE A 8 -9.42 -11.06 8.64
CA PHE A 8 -8.33 -10.42 9.37
C PHE A 8 -7.26 -9.83 8.44
N LEU A 9 -7.43 -9.93 7.12
CA LEU A 9 -6.49 -9.42 6.11
C LEU A 9 -6.89 -8.03 5.57
N VAL A 10 -7.89 -7.38 6.17
CA VAL A 10 -8.36 -6.05 5.77
C VAL A 10 -7.67 -5.01 6.67
N PRO A 11 -7.00 -3.99 6.12
CA PRO A 11 -6.57 -2.84 6.91
C PRO A 11 -7.81 -2.15 7.47
N GLU A 12 -7.96 -2.15 8.79
CA GLU A 12 -9.16 -1.64 9.48
C GLU A 12 -9.23 -0.10 9.54
N THR A 13 -8.30 0.60 8.89
CA THR A 13 -8.14 2.06 9.04
C THR A 13 -8.22 2.76 7.68
N PRO A 14 -9.02 3.83 7.55
CA PRO A 14 -8.96 4.69 6.37
C PRO A 14 -7.51 5.13 6.13
N VAL A 15 -7.05 5.04 4.89
CA VAL A 15 -5.67 5.38 4.54
C VAL A 15 -5.47 6.87 4.78
N THR A 16 -4.83 7.20 5.90
CA THR A 16 -4.42 8.57 6.20
C THR A 16 -3.04 8.84 5.60
N PRO A 17 -2.77 10.09 5.19
CA PRO A 17 -1.43 10.50 4.79
C PRO A 17 -0.44 10.23 5.93
N PRO A 18 0.66 9.52 5.67
CA PRO A 18 1.69 9.34 6.68
C PRO A 18 2.31 10.69 7.07
N THR A 19 2.77 10.81 8.31
CA THR A 19 3.39 12.05 8.81
C THR A 19 4.55 12.50 7.93
N GLY A 20 4.55 13.79 7.55
CA GLY A 20 5.59 14.39 6.73
C GLY A 20 5.44 14.17 5.22
N PHE A 21 4.32 13.61 4.76
CA PHE A 21 3.98 13.55 3.34
C PHE A 21 3.20 14.80 2.93
N THR A 22 3.56 15.36 1.77
CA THR A 22 2.78 16.35 1.07
C THR A 22 1.71 15.66 0.22
N GLU A 23 0.45 16.05 0.42
CA GLU A 23 -0.68 15.47 -0.28
C GLU A 23 -0.90 16.12 -1.65
N VAL A 24 -1.27 15.28 -2.62
CA VAL A 24 -1.66 15.68 -3.95
C VAL A 24 -2.92 14.94 -4.32
N ARG A 25 -4.03 15.68 -4.40
CA ARG A 25 -5.32 15.19 -4.91
C ARG A 25 -5.61 15.86 -6.24
N ARG A 26 -5.84 15.07 -7.29
CA ARG A 26 -6.04 15.57 -8.65
C ARG A 26 -7.26 14.91 -9.31
N PRO A 27 -8.17 15.70 -9.91
CA PRO A 27 -9.15 15.15 -10.84
C PRO A 27 -8.44 14.66 -12.11
N LEU A 28 -8.98 13.61 -12.72
CA LEU A 28 -8.43 13.00 -13.93
C LEU A 28 -9.28 13.34 -15.16
N THR A 29 -9.05 14.52 -15.72
CA THR A 29 -9.86 15.06 -16.83
C THR A 29 -9.19 14.97 -18.21
N ALA A 30 -7.87 14.77 -18.27
CA ALA A 30 -7.13 14.70 -19.53
C ALA A 30 -7.11 13.29 -20.15
N GLY A 31 -7.72 12.30 -19.48
CA GLY A 31 -7.59 10.89 -19.82
C GLY A 31 -6.23 10.31 -19.42
N LEU A 32 -6.03 9.01 -19.69
CA LEU A 32 -4.75 8.34 -19.48
C LEU A 32 -3.89 8.35 -20.76
N PRO A 33 -2.56 8.50 -20.65
CA PRO A 33 -1.78 8.66 -19.42
C PRO A 33 -1.90 10.07 -18.81
N GLN A 34 -1.92 10.16 -17.48
CA GLN A 34 -2.03 11.45 -16.79
C GLN A 34 -0.84 11.78 -15.90
N ARG A 35 -0.35 13.03 -16.02
CA ARG A 35 0.75 13.56 -15.20
C ARG A 35 0.26 14.14 -13.88
N VAL A 36 1.00 13.88 -12.81
CA VAL A 36 0.79 14.40 -11.46
C VAL A 36 2.14 14.89 -10.91
N GLU A 37 2.26 16.19 -10.66
CA GLU A 37 3.47 16.75 -10.05
C GLU A 37 3.62 16.23 -8.63
N LEU A 38 4.83 15.78 -8.29
CA LEU A 38 5.20 15.39 -6.94
C LEU A 38 6.09 16.51 -6.39
N ALA A 39 7.30 16.65 -6.93
CA ALA A 39 8.27 17.66 -6.51
C ALA A 39 8.80 18.43 -7.72
N ASP A 40 9.66 19.42 -7.48
CA ASP A 40 10.29 20.20 -8.56
C ASP A 40 11.08 19.29 -9.51
N GLY A 41 10.58 19.20 -10.75
CA GLY A 41 11.13 18.34 -11.79
C GLY A 41 10.80 16.84 -11.66
N ILE A 42 10.10 16.40 -10.61
CA ILE A 42 9.69 15.01 -10.38
C ILE A 42 8.17 14.88 -10.47
N HIS A 43 7.71 13.99 -11.35
CA HIS A 43 6.29 13.77 -11.57
C HIS A 43 5.96 12.27 -11.68
N GLY A 44 4.75 11.92 -11.28
CA GLY A 44 4.14 10.63 -11.55
C GLY A 44 3.36 10.67 -12.86
N VAL A 45 3.44 9.60 -13.65
CA VAL A 45 2.57 9.37 -14.81
C VAL A 45 1.70 8.16 -14.51
N LEU A 46 0.40 8.40 -14.33
CA LEU A 46 -0.60 7.36 -14.16
C LEU A 46 -0.83 6.69 -15.52
N ILE A 47 -0.60 5.39 -15.57
CA ILE A 47 -0.79 4.57 -16.77
C ILE A 47 -1.64 3.34 -16.46
N LEU A 48 -2.47 2.98 -17.42
CA LEU A 48 -3.06 1.66 -17.52
C LEU A 48 -2.28 0.86 -18.56
N PRO A 49 -1.70 -0.31 -18.21
CA PRO A 49 -1.03 -1.16 -19.19
C PRO A 49 -1.94 -1.49 -20.38
N THR A 50 -1.42 -1.33 -21.60
CA THR A 50 -2.17 -1.31 -22.86
C THR A 50 -3.02 -2.56 -23.11
N GLY A 51 -2.57 -3.73 -22.66
CA GLY A 51 -3.32 -5.00 -22.78
C GLY A 51 -4.66 -5.00 -22.06
N LEU A 52 -4.87 -4.07 -21.12
CA LEU A 52 -6.05 -3.99 -20.27
C LEU A 52 -6.93 -2.77 -20.55
N ALA A 53 -6.46 -1.84 -21.38
CA ALA A 53 -7.28 -0.72 -21.83
C ALA A 53 -8.36 -1.16 -22.82
N ARG A 54 -8.06 -2.19 -23.65
CA ARG A 54 -8.93 -2.65 -24.73
C ARG A 54 -10.33 -3.07 -24.27
N GLN A 55 -10.44 -3.72 -23.11
CA GLN A 55 -11.72 -4.18 -22.57
C GLN A 55 -12.66 -3.03 -22.16
N TRP A 56 -12.14 -1.80 -22.05
CA TRP A 56 -12.90 -0.62 -21.61
C TRP A 56 -13.29 0.31 -22.76
N LEU A 57 -12.88 0.01 -23.99
CA LEU A 57 -13.17 0.86 -25.15
C LEU A 57 -14.67 0.99 -25.40
N ASP A 58 -15.40 -0.12 -25.29
CA ASP A 58 -16.86 -0.20 -25.56
C ASP A 58 -17.70 -0.19 -24.27
N ALA A 59 -17.07 -0.08 -23.10
CA ALA A 59 -17.79 -0.02 -21.83
C ALA A 59 -18.51 1.34 -21.66
N ASP A 60 -19.56 1.35 -20.83
CA ASP A 60 -20.19 2.58 -20.35
C ASP A 60 -19.10 3.53 -19.80
N PRO A 61 -18.99 4.79 -20.28
CA PRO A 61 -18.00 5.76 -19.79
C PRO A 61 -18.00 5.95 -18.27
N LEU A 62 -19.13 5.76 -17.60
CA LEU A 62 -19.25 5.90 -16.15
C LEU A 62 -18.98 4.58 -15.39
N ALA A 63 -18.75 3.47 -16.10
CA ALA A 63 -18.37 2.21 -15.48
C ALA A 63 -17.05 2.37 -14.72
N VAL A 64 -17.04 1.91 -13.47
CA VAL A 64 -15.85 1.96 -12.62
C VAL A 64 -14.85 0.91 -13.09
N VAL A 65 -13.69 1.37 -13.52
CA VAL A 65 -12.54 0.53 -13.87
C VAL A 65 -11.89 0.05 -12.58
N GLY A 66 -11.65 0.94 -11.62
CA GLY A 66 -11.13 0.55 -10.33
C GLY A 66 -11.22 1.66 -9.30
N THR A 67 -11.35 1.26 -8.03
CA THR A 67 -11.45 2.19 -6.90
C THR A 67 -10.67 1.67 -5.71
N SER A 68 -10.08 2.57 -4.93
CA SER A 68 -9.43 2.20 -3.66
C SER A 68 -10.44 1.65 -2.64
N ALA A 69 -11.72 1.97 -2.80
CA ALA A 69 -12.79 1.47 -1.93
C ALA A 69 -12.84 -0.06 -1.90
N ASP A 70 -12.61 -0.71 -3.05
CA ASP A 70 -12.62 -2.18 -3.18
C ASP A 70 -11.46 -2.84 -2.40
N GLU A 71 -10.35 -2.12 -2.21
CA GLU A 71 -9.21 -2.61 -1.43
C GLU A 71 -9.38 -2.39 0.08
N SER A 72 -10.16 -1.38 0.47
CA SER A 72 -10.51 -1.10 1.86
C SER A 72 -11.77 -1.84 2.34
N ALA A 73 -12.55 -2.42 1.42
CA ALA A 73 -13.79 -3.12 1.76
C ALA A 73 -13.50 -4.43 2.52
N ALA A 74 -14.36 -4.74 3.49
CA ALA A 74 -14.33 -6.04 4.14
C ALA A 74 -14.55 -7.14 3.09
N ARG A 75 -13.62 -8.09 2.98
CA ARG A 75 -13.78 -9.20 2.04
C ARG A 75 -15.04 -9.99 2.42
N PRO A 76 -15.97 -10.24 1.48
CA PRO A 76 -17.10 -11.11 1.76
C PRO A 76 -16.58 -12.48 2.15
N VAL A 77 -17.24 -13.13 3.13
CA VAL A 77 -16.96 -14.52 3.47
C VAL A 77 -17.12 -15.34 2.18
N PRO A 78 -16.08 -16.06 1.72
CA PRO A 78 -16.20 -16.82 0.50
C PRO A 78 -17.33 -17.85 0.70
N ALA A 79 -18.36 -17.77 -0.16
CA ALA A 79 -19.29 -18.88 -0.31
C ALA A 79 -18.47 -20.14 -0.66
N PRO A 80 -18.90 -21.36 -0.28
CA PRO A 80 -18.19 -22.59 -0.60
C PRO A 80 -18.23 -22.82 -2.12
N ARG A 81 -17.33 -22.15 -2.84
CA ARG A 81 -17.04 -22.33 -4.26
C ARG A 81 -15.59 -22.81 -4.37
N PRO A 82 -15.29 -23.69 -5.35
CA PRO A 82 -13.93 -24.13 -5.56
C PRO A 82 -13.14 -22.96 -6.17
N LEU A 83 -12.01 -22.65 -5.53
CA LEU A 83 -11.01 -21.62 -5.83
C LEU A 83 -11.28 -20.22 -5.24
N PRO A 84 -10.30 -19.63 -4.52
CA PRO A 84 -10.37 -18.23 -4.13
C PRO A 84 -10.35 -17.37 -5.40
N ALA A 85 -11.44 -16.67 -5.68
CA ALA A 85 -11.44 -15.63 -6.70
C ALA A 85 -10.48 -14.53 -6.24
N LEU A 86 -9.31 -14.44 -6.89
CA LEU A 86 -8.46 -13.27 -6.77
C LEU A 86 -9.31 -12.08 -7.24
N GLY A 87 -9.62 -11.14 -6.35
CA GLY A 87 -10.38 -9.94 -6.70
C GLY A 87 -9.76 -9.26 -7.93
N ALA A 88 -10.60 -8.84 -8.88
CA ALA A 88 -10.17 -8.24 -10.13
C ALA A 88 -9.49 -6.90 -9.87
N ARG A 89 -8.18 -6.90 -9.62
CA ARG A 89 -7.38 -5.68 -9.47
C ARG A 89 -7.02 -5.17 -10.85
N VAL A 90 -7.43 -3.95 -11.18
CA VAL A 90 -6.90 -3.28 -12.35
C VAL A 90 -5.45 -2.85 -12.06
N PRO A 91 -4.46 -3.30 -12.83
CA PRO A 91 -3.04 -3.09 -12.53
C PRO A 91 -2.58 -1.72 -13.02
N LEU A 92 -3.24 -0.68 -12.52
CA LEU A 92 -2.82 0.70 -12.71
C LEU A 92 -1.45 0.93 -12.05
N ARG A 93 -0.63 1.73 -12.70
CA ARG A 93 0.71 2.07 -12.21
C ARG A 93 0.96 3.56 -12.29
N LEU A 94 1.57 4.10 -11.25
CA LEU A 94 2.18 5.42 -11.26
C LEU A 94 3.67 5.25 -11.57
N VAL A 95 4.10 5.71 -12.75
CA VAL A 95 5.52 5.72 -13.13
C VAL A 95 6.13 7.05 -12.71
N VAL A 96 7.06 7.02 -11.76
CA VAL A 96 7.73 8.22 -11.24
C VAL A 96 8.92 8.56 -12.14
N ARG A 97 8.99 9.81 -12.58
CA ARG A 97 10.00 10.30 -13.53
C ARG A 97 10.61 11.62 -13.08
N GLN A 98 11.86 11.84 -13.51
CA GLN A 98 12.53 13.13 -13.48
C GLN A 98 13.00 13.46 -14.90
N GLY A 99 12.36 14.43 -15.55
CA GLY A 99 12.48 14.61 -17.00
C GLY A 99 12.09 13.32 -17.74
N THR A 100 13.00 12.77 -18.55
CA THR A 100 12.81 11.50 -19.29
C THR A 100 13.24 10.26 -18.50
N ARG A 101 13.94 10.42 -17.37
CA ARG A 101 14.46 9.31 -16.57
C ARG A 101 13.35 8.71 -15.70
N ILE A 102 13.20 7.39 -15.75
CA ILE A 102 12.31 6.64 -14.84
C ILE A 102 13.05 6.41 -13.52
N LEU A 103 12.46 6.88 -12.42
CA LEU A 103 12.97 6.69 -11.06
C LEU A 103 12.36 5.47 -10.37
N GLY A 104 11.13 5.10 -10.74
CA GLY A 104 10.44 3.95 -10.17
C GLY A 104 9.03 3.76 -10.72
N SER A 105 8.40 2.67 -10.31
CA SER A 105 7.01 2.35 -10.63
C SER A 105 6.29 1.89 -9.36
N VAL A 106 5.15 2.50 -9.08
CA VAL A 106 4.31 2.21 -7.92
C VAL A 106 2.98 1.65 -8.43
N PRO A 107 2.59 0.41 -8.07
CA PRO A 107 1.25 -0.06 -8.37
C PRO A 107 0.23 0.73 -7.53
N LEU A 108 -0.95 1.01 -8.10
CA LEU A 108 -2.03 1.64 -7.35
C LEU A 108 -2.67 0.59 -6.44
N ALA A 109 -2.19 0.56 -5.20
CA ALA A 109 -2.74 -0.23 -4.12
C ALA A 109 -2.87 0.66 -2.89
N ALA A 110 -4.03 0.63 -2.22
CA ALA A 110 -4.35 1.58 -1.16
C ALA A 110 -3.40 1.39 0.03
N GLY A 111 -2.81 2.48 0.51
CA GLY A 111 -1.83 2.47 1.60
C GLY A 111 -0.43 2.02 1.18
N LEU A 112 -0.19 1.67 -0.08
CA LEU A 112 1.14 1.27 -0.53
C LEU A 112 2.10 2.45 -0.49
N ARG A 113 3.27 2.22 0.11
CA ARG A 113 4.40 3.15 0.13
C ARG A 113 5.56 2.58 -0.65
N ARG A 114 6.23 3.42 -1.44
CA ARG A 114 7.40 3.00 -2.22
C ARG A 114 8.38 4.15 -2.45
N VAL A 115 9.65 3.87 -2.19
CA VAL A 115 10.76 4.75 -2.56
C VAL A 115 11.04 4.62 -4.05
N CYS A 116 11.09 5.75 -4.75
CA CYS A 116 11.34 5.88 -6.19
C CYS A 116 12.45 6.91 -6.42
N GLY A 117 13.70 6.50 -6.21
CA GLY A 117 14.84 7.41 -6.25
C GLY A 117 14.82 8.39 -5.06
N PRO A 118 14.86 9.72 -5.28
CA PRO A 118 14.92 10.71 -4.20
C PRO A 118 13.57 11.01 -3.55
N VAL A 119 12.48 10.38 -3.98
CA VAL A 119 11.13 10.58 -3.40
C VAL A 119 10.54 9.27 -2.90
N GLU A 120 9.78 9.35 -1.82
CA GLU A 120 8.90 8.29 -1.37
C GLU A 120 7.45 8.67 -1.70
N VAL A 121 6.71 7.75 -2.29
CA VAL A 121 5.31 7.96 -2.70
C VAL A 121 4.41 7.01 -1.92
N ALA A 122 3.30 7.54 -1.40
CA ALA A 122 2.22 6.81 -0.78
C ALA A 122 0.95 6.91 -1.66
N VAL A 123 0.33 5.78 -1.99
CA VAL A 123 -0.97 5.75 -2.68
C VAL A 123 -2.07 5.82 -1.62
N LEU A 124 -2.80 6.94 -1.59
CA LEU A 124 -3.81 7.18 -0.55
C LEU A 124 -5.21 6.76 -1.03
N GLY A 125 -5.53 7.02 -2.30
CA GLY A 125 -6.78 6.55 -2.89
C GLY A 125 -6.88 6.87 -4.38
N TRP A 126 -7.85 6.24 -5.05
CA TRP A 126 -8.18 6.54 -6.44
C TRP A 126 -9.61 6.14 -6.75
N HIS A 127 -10.15 6.76 -7.79
CA HIS A 127 -11.35 6.34 -8.48
C HIS A 127 -11.12 6.53 -9.98
N LEU A 128 -11.32 5.49 -10.77
CA LEU A 128 -11.13 5.54 -12.21
C LEU A 128 -12.35 4.97 -12.91
N THR A 129 -12.89 5.73 -13.85
CA THR A 129 -13.97 5.32 -14.75
C THR A 129 -13.44 5.01 -16.14
N ALA A 130 -14.23 4.25 -16.92
CA ALA A 130 -13.86 3.83 -18.27
C ALA A 130 -13.68 5.02 -19.21
N GLY A 131 -14.45 6.10 -19.03
CA GLY A 131 -14.32 7.33 -19.80
C GLY A 131 -12.90 7.91 -19.75
N THR A 132 -12.28 7.96 -18.56
CA THR A 132 -10.90 8.45 -18.39
C THR A 132 -9.86 7.53 -19.04
N VAL A 133 -10.15 6.23 -19.17
CA VAL A 133 -9.30 5.30 -19.94
C VAL A 133 -9.44 5.53 -21.45
N ARG A 134 -10.64 5.88 -21.91
CA ARG A 134 -10.98 6.11 -23.31
C ARG A 134 -10.45 7.44 -23.84
N GLY A 135 -10.41 8.49 -23.01
CA GLY A 135 -9.90 9.79 -23.43
C GLY A 135 -10.15 10.91 -22.42
N ALA A 136 -9.94 12.14 -22.89
CA ALA A 136 -10.18 13.35 -22.11
C ALA A 136 -11.68 13.59 -21.89
N GLY A 137 -12.03 14.06 -20.71
CA GLY A 137 -13.39 14.31 -20.25
C GLY A 137 -13.48 14.27 -18.73
N ASP A 138 -14.49 14.94 -18.16
CA ASP A 138 -14.77 14.85 -16.73
C ASP A 138 -15.75 13.69 -16.47
N TYR A 139 -15.19 12.57 -16.06
CA TYR A 139 -15.94 11.36 -15.73
C TYR A 139 -15.90 11.05 -14.23
N GLY A 140 -15.62 12.05 -13.38
CA GLY A 140 -15.54 11.89 -11.93
C GLY A 140 -14.32 11.12 -11.40
N SER A 141 -13.37 10.77 -12.28
CA SER A 141 -12.13 10.09 -11.90
C SER A 141 -11.20 11.01 -11.12
N TRP A 142 -10.47 10.46 -10.15
CA TRP A 142 -9.50 11.19 -9.34
C TRP A 142 -8.38 10.27 -8.82
N LEU A 143 -7.23 10.89 -8.51
CA LEU A 143 -6.10 10.25 -7.83
C LEU A 143 -5.73 11.06 -6.58
N TRP A 144 -5.44 10.35 -5.49
CA TRP A 144 -4.92 10.92 -4.25
C TRP A 144 -3.66 10.17 -3.83
N VAL A 145 -2.55 10.90 -3.82
CA VAL A 145 -1.25 10.39 -3.39
C VAL A 145 -0.63 11.33 -2.37
N GLY A 146 0.23 10.80 -1.52
CA GLY A 146 1.18 11.56 -0.74
C GLY A 146 2.58 11.37 -1.30
N TRP A 147 3.46 12.35 -1.14
CA TRP A 147 4.88 12.16 -1.40
C TRP A 147 5.74 12.90 -0.37
N ARG A 148 7.00 12.48 -0.23
CA ARG A 148 8.04 13.21 0.49
C ARG A 148 9.41 12.97 -0.14
N VAL A 149 10.41 13.73 0.28
CA VAL A 149 11.81 13.39 0.00
C VAL A 149 12.17 12.08 0.69
N ALA A 150 12.91 11.20 0.02
CA ALA A 150 13.33 9.89 0.55
C ALA A 150 14.59 10.00 1.41
N ASP A 151 14.56 10.87 2.42
CA ASP A 151 15.66 11.10 3.37
C ASP A 151 15.51 10.30 4.68
N ARG A 152 14.40 9.54 4.82
CA ARG A 152 14.10 8.71 5.99
C ARG A 152 13.81 7.27 5.58
N ALA A 153 14.61 6.33 6.10
CA ALA A 153 14.45 4.91 5.79
C ALA A 153 13.32 4.23 6.59
N VAL A 154 13.06 4.68 7.83
CA VAL A 154 12.10 4.06 8.75
C VAL A 154 11.51 5.14 9.66
N ASP A 155 10.17 5.17 9.82
CA ASP A 155 9.50 6.14 10.70
C ASP A 155 9.57 5.74 12.18
N THR A 156 9.68 4.44 12.48
CA THR A 156 9.85 3.90 13.85
C THR A 156 10.61 2.58 13.81
N PHE A 157 11.72 2.48 14.56
CA PHE A 157 12.37 1.20 14.82
C PHE A 157 11.66 0.49 15.96
N GLY A 158 11.31 -0.78 15.77
CA GLY A 158 10.75 -1.62 16.82
C GLY A 158 11.31 -3.04 16.70
N PRO A 159 11.41 -3.78 17.82
CA PRO A 159 11.77 -5.19 17.75
C PRO A 159 10.70 -5.94 16.95
N PRO A 160 11.09 -6.99 16.18
CA PRO A 160 10.12 -7.78 15.42
C PRO A 160 9.05 -8.33 16.38
N PRO A 161 7.76 -8.29 16.02
CA PRO A 161 6.71 -8.80 16.89
C PRO A 161 6.95 -10.29 17.13
N ILE A 162 7.16 -10.68 18.40
CA ILE A 162 7.29 -12.09 18.75
C ILE A 162 5.92 -12.74 18.68
N ASN A 163 5.82 -13.78 17.84
CA ASN A 163 4.65 -14.64 17.81
C ASN A 163 4.38 -15.23 19.21
N VAL A 164 3.21 -14.94 19.78
CA VAL A 164 2.83 -15.34 21.14
C VAL A 164 2.79 -16.86 21.35
N PHE A 165 2.51 -17.63 20.29
CA PHE A 165 2.54 -19.09 20.35
C PHE A 165 3.98 -19.61 20.42
N VAL A 166 4.91 -18.98 19.70
CA VAL A 166 6.35 -19.28 19.80
C VAL A 166 6.86 -18.91 21.19
N TRP A 167 6.46 -17.75 21.73
CA TRP A 167 6.82 -17.32 23.08
C TRP A 167 6.41 -18.32 24.17
N ARG A 168 5.15 -18.78 24.14
CA ARG A 168 4.60 -19.72 25.13
C ARG A 168 5.24 -21.11 25.07
N ARG A 169 5.77 -21.53 23.92
CA ARG A 169 6.45 -22.81 23.73
C ARG A 169 7.92 -22.82 24.18
N ARG A 170 8.51 -21.64 24.42
CA ARG A 170 9.92 -21.56 24.86
C ARG A 170 10.05 -21.80 26.37
N PRO A 171 11.11 -22.48 26.83
CA PRO A 171 11.39 -22.65 28.25
C PRO A 171 11.44 -21.29 28.97
N PRO A 172 10.99 -21.17 30.24
CA PRO A 172 10.99 -19.92 30.99
C PRO A 172 12.34 -19.20 30.97
N GLY A 173 13.46 -19.93 31.11
CA GLY A 173 14.83 -19.36 31.05
C GLY A 173 15.31 -18.89 29.68
N MET A 174 14.45 -18.89 28.65
CA MET A 174 14.71 -18.30 27.32
C MET A 174 13.80 -17.11 27.01
N ARG A 175 12.96 -16.70 27.98
CA ARG A 175 12.05 -15.58 27.89
C ARG A 175 12.68 -14.38 28.58
N ILE A 176 13.19 -13.41 27.82
CA ILE A 176 13.60 -12.12 28.39
C ILE A 176 12.47 -11.12 28.15
N GLU A 177 11.90 -10.63 29.24
CA GLU A 177 11.01 -9.47 29.24
C GLU A 177 11.85 -8.27 29.66
N SER A 178 11.94 -7.26 28.79
CA SER A 178 12.59 -5.99 29.13
C SER A 178 11.52 -4.91 29.24
N GLU A 179 11.46 -4.28 30.40
CA GLU A 179 10.72 -3.03 30.63
C GLU A 179 11.74 -1.90 30.56
N GLN A 180 11.67 -1.04 29.54
CA GLN A 180 12.50 0.15 29.45
C GLN A 180 11.60 1.38 29.58
N GLY A 181 11.72 2.10 30.69
CA GLY A 181 11.09 3.41 30.94
C GLY A 181 9.72 3.38 31.64
N SER A 182 9.43 4.47 32.36
CA SER A 182 8.32 4.67 33.33
C SER A 182 6.89 4.71 32.74
N ALA A 183 6.71 4.30 31.48
CA ALA A 183 5.40 4.04 30.89
C ALA A 183 5.48 2.67 30.20
N ARG A 184 4.82 1.68 30.82
CA ARG A 184 4.79 0.25 30.43
C ARG A 184 4.92 -0.01 28.93
N PHE A 185 6.10 -0.43 28.49
CA PHE A 185 6.30 -1.18 27.26
C PHE A 185 6.91 -2.55 27.61
N ARG A 186 6.13 -3.63 27.40
CA ARG A 186 6.61 -5.01 27.58
C ARG A 186 7.22 -5.52 26.28
N TYR A 187 8.52 -5.35 26.12
CA TYR A 187 9.23 -5.98 25.02
C TYR A 187 9.58 -7.41 25.39
N ARG A 188 9.24 -8.36 24.52
CA ARG A 188 9.61 -9.77 24.62
C ARG A 188 10.78 -10.02 23.67
N TYR A 189 11.82 -10.69 24.14
CA TYR A 189 12.99 -11.07 23.34
C TYR A 189 13.30 -12.56 23.48
N LEU A 190 13.68 -13.22 22.38
CA LEU A 190 14.26 -14.56 22.43
C LEU A 190 15.78 -14.45 22.58
N VAL A 191 16.34 -15.14 23.58
CA VAL A 191 17.79 -15.23 23.77
C VAL A 191 18.38 -16.16 22.72
N ASP A 192 19.31 -15.64 21.91
CA ASP A 192 20.14 -16.49 21.04
C ASP A 192 21.08 -17.35 21.90
N LYS A 193 21.32 -18.60 21.49
CA LYS A 193 22.27 -19.53 22.15
C LYS A 193 23.66 -18.92 22.32
N LYS A 194 24.08 -18.00 21.44
CA LYS A 194 25.38 -17.32 21.50
C LYS A 194 25.53 -16.35 22.69
N LEU A 195 24.44 -15.73 23.16
CA LEU A 195 24.46 -14.79 24.29
C LEU A 195 24.68 -15.47 25.65
N ARG A 196 24.46 -16.78 25.76
CA ARG A 196 24.67 -17.54 27.01
C ARG A 196 26.12 -17.61 27.47
N ARG A 197 27.10 -17.36 26.58
CA ARG A 197 28.53 -17.43 26.93
C ARG A 197 29.07 -16.15 27.57
N VAL A 198 28.35 -15.03 27.49
CA VAL A 198 28.83 -13.72 27.96
C VAL A 198 28.30 -13.38 29.36
N VAL A 199 27.26 -14.05 29.83
CA VAL A 199 26.60 -13.78 31.13
C VAL A 199 26.93 -14.84 32.19
N ARG A 200 28.18 -15.31 32.22
CA ARG A 200 28.70 -16.18 33.30
C ARG A 200 29.87 -15.51 33.98
#